data_AF-A0A2J7ZG09-F1
#
_entry.id   AF-A0A2J7ZG09-F1
#
_cell.length_a   1.000
_cell.length_b   1.000
_cell.length_c   1.000
_cell.angle_alpha   90.00
_cell.angle_beta   90.00
_cell.angle_gamma   90.00
#
_symmetry.space_group_name_H-M   'P 1'
#
loop_
_entity.id
_entity.type
_entity.pdbx_description
1 polymer ?
#
loop_
_entity_poly.entity_id
_entity_poly.type
_entity_poly.pdbx_seq_one_letter_code
_entity_poly.pdbx_strand_id
1 'polypeptide(L)'
;MQATRQTAWDVVGRFNERLVLSLAGCPHCLLLDDELNVLPTSSLIRFIEPLPTGPDGLPLEDPGRAAKEELAGLAGSLADTQPAGSLVARCRTLDQARAVVTFLDAASEKTLRSTVALTASRGRGKSAALGLAIAGALSLGYANIFVTAPSPENLRTLFEFV
;
A
#
# COMPACT_ATOMS: atom_id res chain seq x y z
N MET A 1 -18.89 29.95 -31.99
CA MET A 1 -19.81 30.63 -31.05
C MET A 1 -19.13 30.63 -29.67
N GLN A 2 -18.27 31.62 -29.43
CA GLN A 2 -17.53 31.75 -28.17
C GLN A 2 -18.46 32.35 -27.11
N ALA A 3 -18.85 31.55 -26.12
CA ALA A 3 -19.51 32.05 -24.93
C ALA A 3 -18.44 32.21 -23.84
N THR A 4 -17.82 33.38 -23.80
CA THR A 4 -16.92 33.82 -22.72
C THR A 4 -17.76 34.02 -21.45
N ARG A 5 -17.73 33.05 -20.53
CA ARG A 5 -18.22 33.24 -19.16
C ARG A 5 -17.19 34.05 -18.38
N GLN A 6 -17.32 35.37 -18.39
CA GLN A 6 -16.59 36.24 -17.47
C GLN A 6 -17.41 36.44 -16.19
N THR A 7 -16.87 35.96 -15.07
CA THR A 7 -17.26 36.37 -13.71
C THR A 7 -16.01 36.88 -13.00
N ALA A 8 -16.16 37.80 -12.03
CA ALA A 8 -15.17 38.77 -11.54
C ALA A 8 -13.85 38.26 -10.90
N TRP A 9 -13.51 36.99 -11.07
CA TRP A 9 -12.18 36.40 -10.88
C TRP A 9 -11.96 35.46 -12.07
N ASP A 10 -10.96 35.72 -12.91
CA ASP A 10 -10.70 34.94 -14.13
C ASP A 10 -10.11 33.56 -13.76
N VAL A 11 -10.95 32.69 -13.22
CA VAL A 11 -10.60 31.32 -12.84
C VAL A 11 -10.57 30.47 -14.11
N VAL A 12 -9.37 30.29 -14.66
CA VAL A 12 -9.12 29.39 -15.79
C VAL A 12 -8.92 27.97 -15.30
N GLY A 13 -9.71 27.03 -15.84
CA GLY A 13 -9.69 25.60 -15.49
C GLY A 13 -8.47 24.80 -15.98
N ARG A 14 -7.25 25.31 -15.79
CA ARG A 14 -6.01 24.68 -16.30
C ARG A 14 -5.78 23.26 -15.77
N PHE A 15 -6.23 22.97 -14.56
CA PHE A 15 -6.18 21.60 -14.02
C PHE A 15 -7.05 20.64 -14.84
N ASN A 16 -8.25 21.07 -15.24
CA ASN A 16 -9.18 20.24 -16.01
C ASN A 16 -8.59 19.91 -17.38
N GLU A 17 -8.02 20.92 -18.06
CA GLU A 17 -7.34 20.73 -19.34
C GLU A 17 -6.18 19.73 -19.21
N ARG A 18 -5.32 19.92 -18.21
CA ARG A 18 -4.19 19.03 -17.97
C ARG A 18 -4.63 17.63 -17.55
N LEU A 19 -5.70 17.50 -16.78
CA LEU A 19 -6.24 16.20 -16.35
C LEU A 19 -6.70 15.40 -17.57
N VAL A 20 -7.49 16.02 -18.45
CA VAL A 20 -7.96 15.36 -19.69
C VAL A 20 -6.78 14.89 -20.54
N LEU A 21 -5.76 15.74 -20.73
CA LEU A 21 -4.54 15.38 -21.46
C LEU A 21 -3.75 14.26 -20.77
N SER A 22 -3.70 14.25 -19.44
CA SER A 22 -3.01 13.22 -18.65
C SER A 22 -3.74 11.88 -18.74
N LEU A 23 -5.07 11.88 -18.74
CA LEU A 23 -5.89 10.68 -18.90
C LEU A 23 -5.77 10.13 -20.33
N ALA A 24 -5.82 10.99 -21.35
CA ALA A 24 -5.61 10.62 -22.74
C ALA A 24 -4.22 9.99 -22.99
N GLY A 25 -3.19 10.47 -22.28
CA GLY A 25 -1.84 9.93 -22.34
C GLY A 25 -1.55 8.72 -21.44
N CYS A 26 -2.52 8.25 -20.66
CA CYS A 26 -2.32 7.14 -19.72
C CYS A 26 -2.62 5.79 -20.38
N PRO A 27 -1.65 4.85 -20.50
CA PRO A 27 -1.87 3.53 -21.10
C PRO A 27 -2.88 2.64 -20.35
N HIS A 28 -3.18 2.98 -19.09
CA HIS A 28 -4.10 2.24 -18.22
C HIS A 28 -5.42 3.00 -18.00
N CYS A 29 -5.74 3.98 -18.84
CA CYS A 29 -6.99 4.74 -18.79
C CYS A 29 -7.86 4.45 -20.02
N LEU A 30 -9.09 3.99 -19.79
CA LEU A 30 -10.09 3.76 -20.82
C LEU A 30 -11.15 4.87 -20.76
N LEU A 31 -11.36 5.57 -21.86
CA LEU A 31 -12.40 6.60 -22.00
C LEU A 31 -13.56 6.04 -22.82
N LEU A 32 -14.76 6.08 -22.24
CA LEU A 32 -15.99 5.51 -22.80
C LEU A 32 -17.08 6.59 -22.90
N ASP A 33 -18.01 6.42 -23.84
CA ASP A 33 -19.29 7.15 -23.85
C ASP A 33 -20.36 6.44 -22.98
N ASP A 34 -21.58 6.97 -22.98
CA ASP A 34 -22.73 6.46 -22.24
C ASP A 34 -23.28 5.12 -22.78
N GLU A 35 -22.89 4.75 -24.00
CA GLU A 35 -23.20 3.46 -24.62
C GLU A 35 -22.06 2.44 -24.47
N LEU A 36 -21.01 2.76 -23.70
CA LEU A 36 -19.81 1.95 -23.48
C LEU A 36 -18.90 1.78 -24.71
N ASN A 37 -19.00 2.66 -25.72
CA ASN A 37 -18.08 2.65 -26.86
C ASN A 37 -16.73 3.27 -26.47
N VAL A 38 -15.63 2.69 -26.99
CA VAL A 38 -14.27 3.19 -26.74
C VAL A 38 -13.98 4.44 -27.57
N LEU A 39 -13.69 5.55 -26.90
CA LEU A 39 -13.39 6.82 -27.57
C LEU A 39 -12.01 6.79 -28.27
N PRO A 40 -11.85 7.45 -29.43
CA PRO A 40 -10.57 7.54 -30.16
C PRO A 40 -9.40 8.07 -29.33
N THR A 41 -9.68 8.96 -28.37
CA THR A 41 -8.71 9.57 -27.45
C THR A 41 -8.02 8.55 -26.54
N SER A 42 -8.64 7.39 -26.31
CA SER A 42 -8.03 6.25 -25.61
C SER A 42 -7.43 5.28 -26.62
N SER A 43 -6.46 5.74 -27.42
CA SER A 43 -5.82 4.91 -28.44
C SER A 43 -4.80 3.93 -27.85
N LEU A 44 -4.18 4.29 -26.73
CA LEU A 44 -3.11 3.51 -26.07
C LEU A 44 -3.61 2.17 -25.49
N ILE A 45 -4.89 2.07 -25.16
CA ILE A 45 -5.52 0.88 -24.53
C ILE A 45 -5.99 -0.16 -25.57
N ARG A 46 -6.00 0.18 -26.87
CA ARG A 46 -6.55 -0.70 -27.93
C ARG A 46 -5.81 -2.03 -28.07
N PHE A 47 -4.59 -2.11 -27.54
CA PHE A 47 -3.73 -3.28 -27.60
C PHE A 47 -3.67 -4.06 -26.29
N ILE A 48 -4.58 -3.81 -25.34
CA ILE A 48 -4.64 -4.63 -24.12
C ILE A 48 -5.12 -6.03 -24.48
N GLU A 49 -4.26 -7.00 -24.23
CA GLU A 49 -4.58 -8.41 -24.31
C GLU A 49 -4.92 -8.95 -22.92
N PRO A 50 -5.97 -9.78 -22.78
CA PRO A 50 -6.26 -10.46 -21.54
C PRO A 50 -5.07 -11.32 -21.08
N LEU A 51 -4.78 -11.32 -19.78
CA LEU A 51 -3.77 -12.23 -19.23
C LEU A 51 -4.20 -13.69 -19.44
N PRO A 52 -3.27 -14.58 -19.84
CA PRO A 52 -3.57 -16.01 -19.95
C PRO A 52 -4.00 -16.60 -18.61
N THR A 53 -5.16 -17.26 -18.59
CA THR A 53 -5.72 -17.93 -17.40
C THR A 53 -5.68 -19.45 -17.54
N GLY A 54 -5.47 -20.14 -16.43
CA GLY A 54 -5.57 -21.59 -16.34
C GLY A 54 -7.03 -22.10 -16.36
N PRO A 55 -7.24 -23.43 -16.30
CA PRO A 55 -8.56 -24.05 -16.25
C PRO A 55 -9.39 -23.67 -15.02
N ASP A 56 -8.74 -23.19 -13.97
CA ASP A 56 -9.28 -22.70 -12.71
C ASP A 56 -9.63 -21.20 -12.73
N GLY A 57 -9.40 -20.51 -13.85
CA GLY A 57 -9.62 -19.07 -14.00
C GLY A 57 -8.55 -18.21 -13.31
N LEU A 58 -7.47 -18.81 -12.80
CA LEU A 58 -6.37 -18.06 -12.20
C LEU A 58 -5.35 -17.64 -13.26
N PRO A 59 -4.72 -16.45 -13.15
CA PRO A 59 -3.65 -16.04 -14.05
C PRO A 59 -2.50 -17.04 -14.02
N LEU A 60 -2.05 -17.51 -15.20
CA LEU A 60 -0.88 -18.38 -15.31
C LEU A 60 0.38 -17.67 -14.79
N GLU A 61 0.48 -16.39 -15.13
CA GLU A 61 1.52 -15.46 -14.67
C GLU A 61 0.88 -14.41 -13.75
N ASP A 62 1.06 -14.58 -12.43
CA ASP A 62 0.72 -13.55 -11.44
C ASP A 62 1.97 -12.70 -11.16
N PRO A 63 1.97 -11.40 -11.50
CA PRO A 63 3.09 -10.49 -11.22
C PRO A 63 3.47 -10.45 -9.73
N GLY A 64 2.54 -10.76 -8.84
CA GLY A 64 2.75 -10.81 -7.39
C GLY A 64 3.26 -12.16 -6.87
N ARG A 65 3.39 -13.20 -7.70
CA ARG A 65 3.77 -14.55 -7.25
C ARG A 65 5.14 -14.56 -6.56
N ALA A 66 6.15 -13.95 -7.16
CA ALA A 66 7.50 -13.89 -6.61
C ALA A 66 7.51 -13.25 -5.20
N ALA A 67 6.83 -12.11 -5.04
CA ALA A 67 6.75 -11.44 -3.74
C ALA A 67 6.01 -12.26 -2.67
N LYS A 68 5.01 -13.05 -3.06
CA LYS A 68 4.28 -13.96 -2.16
C LYS A 68 5.17 -15.14 -1.74
N GLU A 69 5.92 -15.71 -2.67
CA GLU A 69 6.88 -16.80 -2.40
C GLU A 69 8.00 -16.32 -1.47
N GLU A 70 8.56 -15.12 -1.70
CA GLU A 70 9.54 -14.51 -0.80
C GLU A 70 8.99 -14.27 0.61
N LEU A 71 7.74 -13.78 0.73
CA LEU A 71 7.08 -13.61 2.02
C LEU A 71 6.88 -14.96 2.72
N ALA A 72 6.43 -15.98 1.99
CA ALA A 72 6.26 -17.32 2.54
C ALA A 72 7.60 -17.93 3.00
N GLY A 73 8.67 -17.72 2.23
CA GLY A 73 10.03 -18.11 2.60
C GLY A 73 10.51 -17.42 3.87
N LEU A 74 10.32 -16.10 3.98
CA LEU A 74 10.67 -15.34 5.18
C LEU A 74 9.85 -15.80 6.40
N ALA A 75 8.53 -15.97 6.25
CA ALA A 75 7.67 -16.48 7.32
C ALA A 75 8.07 -17.90 7.77
N GLY A 76 8.44 -18.77 6.83
CA GLY A 76 8.95 -20.11 7.11
C GLY A 76 10.27 -20.09 7.90
N SER A 77 11.21 -19.21 7.50
CA SER A 77 12.51 -19.07 8.18
C SER A 77 12.41 -18.61 9.64
N LEU A 78 11.33 -17.89 9.99
CA LEU A 78 11.10 -17.33 11.33
C LEU A 78 10.07 -18.11 12.15
N ALA A 79 9.51 -19.21 11.63
CA ALA A 79 8.39 -19.93 12.23
C ALA A 79 8.61 -20.29 13.72
N ASP A 80 9.82 -20.73 14.05
CA ASP A 80 10.19 -21.16 15.42
C ASP A 80 10.69 -20.00 16.30
N THR A 81 10.89 -18.80 15.74
CA THR A 81 11.41 -17.64 16.47
C THR A 81 10.26 -16.77 16.96
N GLN A 82 9.84 -16.93 18.21
CA GLN A 82 8.79 -16.10 18.80
C GLN A 82 9.36 -14.81 19.42
N PRO A 83 8.66 -13.66 19.31
CA PRO A 83 7.33 -13.47 18.70
C PRO A 83 7.36 -13.23 17.17
N ALA A 84 8.53 -13.19 16.54
CA ALA A 84 8.68 -12.82 15.13
C ALA A 84 7.87 -13.71 14.18
N GLY A 85 7.93 -15.04 14.34
CA GLY A 85 7.23 -16.00 13.48
C GLY A 85 5.72 -15.82 13.45
N SER A 86 5.09 -15.65 14.62
CA SER A 86 3.63 -15.46 14.71
C SER A 86 3.18 -14.13 14.12
N LEU A 87 3.98 -13.07 14.26
CA LEU A 87 3.68 -11.74 13.72
C LEU A 87 3.94 -11.63 12.22
N VAL A 88 5.06 -12.17 11.74
CA VAL A 88 5.41 -12.19 10.30
C VAL A 88 4.41 -13.04 9.51
N ALA A 89 3.93 -14.15 10.07
CA ALA A 89 2.87 -14.96 9.45
C ALA A 89 1.55 -14.20 9.25
N ARG A 90 1.31 -13.09 9.97
CA ARG A 90 0.13 -12.22 9.80
C ARG A 90 0.34 -11.10 8.77
N CYS A 91 1.57 -10.89 8.30
CA CYS A 91 1.88 -9.86 7.32
C CYS A 91 1.33 -10.22 5.93
N ARG A 92 0.95 -9.20 5.16
CA ARG A 92 0.38 -9.37 3.81
C ARG A 92 1.37 -9.12 2.69
N THR A 93 2.44 -8.38 2.98
CA THR A 93 3.49 -8.05 2.02
C THR A 93 4.86 -8.27 2.63
N LEU A 94 5.84 -8.51 1.76
CA LEU A 94 7.23 -8.67 2.16
C LEU A 94 7.78 -7.41 2.86
N ASP A 95 7.43 -6.22 2.37
CA ASP A 95 7.84 -4.96 2.99
C ASP A 95 7.31 -4.81 4.42
N GLN A 96 6.06 -5.22 4.65
CA GLN A 96 5.48 -5.21 5.99
C GLN A 96 6.21 -6.18 6.92
N ALA A 97 6.48 -7.40 6.45
CA ALA A 97 7.22 -8.40 7.20
C ALA A 97 8.63 -7.93 7.57
N ARG A 98 9.37 -7.37 6.60
CA ARG A 98 10.70 -6.80 6.82
C ARG A 98 10.66 -5.67 7.85
N ALA A 99 9.70 -4.76 7.75
CA ALA A 99 9.54 -3.68 8.72
C ALA A 99 9.29 -4.22 10.14
N VAL A 100 8.39 -5.21 10.29
CA VAL A 100 8.11 -5.83 11.59
C VAL A 100 9.36 -6.50 12.17
N VAL A 101 10.11 -7.27 11.36
CA VAL A 101 11.38 -7.88 11.80
C VAL A 101 12.37 -6.82 12.27
N THR A 102 12.57 -5.75 11.50
CA THR A 102 13.48 -4.66 11.89
C THR A 102 13.07 -3.99 13.20
N PHE A 103 11.76 -3.81 13.45
CA PHE A 103 11.30 -3.26 14.73
C PHE A 103 11.53 -4.23 15.89
N LEU A 104 11.30 -5.53 15.68
CA LEU A 104 11.53 -6.54 16.70
C LEU A 104 13.01 -6.68 17.05
N ASP A 105 13.88 -6.66 16.04
CA ASP A 105 15.33 -6.71 16.24
C ASP A 105 15.79 -5.49 17.06
N ALA A 106 15.39 -4.29 16.67
CA ALA A 106 15.70 -3.06 17.39
C ALA A 106 15.16 -3.04 18.83
N ALA A 107 13.98 -3.64 19.07
CA ALA A 107 13.43 -3.81 20.41
C ALA A 107 14.19 -4.89 21.21
N SER A 108 14.70 -5.94 20.56
CA SER A 108 15.42 -7.03 21.20
C SER A 108 16.82 -6.64 21.67
N GLU A 109 17.48 -5.70 20.99
CA GLU A 109 18.82 -5.20 21.33
C GLU A 109 18.89 -4.54 22.71
N LYS A 110 17.74 -4.11 23.27
CA LYS A 110 17.61 -3.46 24.60
C LYS A 110 18.59 -2.30 24.82
N THR A 111 19.01 -1.62 23.76
CA THR A 111 19.85 -0.43 23.86
C THR A 111 19.02 0.74 24.40
N LEU A 112 19.64 1.59 25.23
CA LEU A 112 18.94 2.74 25.85
C LEU A 112 18.43 3.76 24.82
N ARG A 113 19.00 3.76 23.62
CA ARG A 113 18.68 4.70 22.53
C ARG A 113 18.80 4.02 21.18
N SER A 114 17.69 3.47 20.71
CA SER A 114 17.51 3.07 19.31
C SER A 114 16.35 3.88 18.71
N THR A 115 16.52 4.39 17.49
CA THR A 115 15.48 5.13 16.77
C THR A 115 15.32 4.50 15.40
N VAL A 116 14.13 3.97 15.12
CA VAL A 116 13.76 3.40 13.83
C VAL A 116 12.73 4.30 13.18
N ALA A 117 12.99 4.73 11.94
CA ALA A 117 12.07 5.56 11.17
C ALA A 117 11.47 4.76 10.01
N LEU A 118 10.15 4.57 10.03
CA LEU A 118 9.41 3.95 8.92
C LEU A 118 8.69 5.02 8.09
N THR A 119 9.16 5.22 6.86
CA THR A 119 8.56 6.12 5.88
C THR A 119 7.79 5.33 4.83
N ALA A 120 6.58 5.78 4.51
CA ALA A 120 5.73 5.12 3.52
C ALA A 120 4.71 6.11 2.94
N SER A 121 4.31 5.87 1.68
CA SER A 121 3.20 6.58 1.06
C SER A 121 1.86 6.23 1.72
N ARG A 122 0.84 7.08 1.48
CA ARG A 122 -0.52 6.84 1.98
C ARG A 122 -1.05 5.47 1.52
N GLY A 123 -1.73 4.76 2.41
CA GLY A 123 -2.36 3.46 2.10
C GLY A 123 -1.43 2.25 2.06
N ARG A 124 -0.13 2.38 2.39
CA ARG A 124 0.84 1.27 2.36
C ARG A 124 0.91 0.41 3.62
N GLY A 125 -0.02 0.57 4.57
CA GLY A 125 -0.11 -0.30 5.76
C GLY A 125 0.80 0.05 6.94
N LYS A 126 1.35 1.28 7.01
CA LYS A 126 2.25 1.73 8.11
C LYS A 126 1.68 1.48 9.51
N SER A 127 0.42 1.85 9.75
CA SER A 127 -0.21 1.70 11.08
C SER A 127 -0.37 0.23 11.48
N ALA A 128 -0.68 -0.66 10.53
CA ALA A 128 -0.79 -2.09 10.79
C ALA A 128 0.57 -2.71 11.11
N ALA A 129 1.63 -2.32 10.39
CA ALA A 129 3.00 -2.76 10.70
C ALA A 129 3.45 -2.32 12.10
N LEU A 130 3.16 -1.07 12.48
CA LEU A 130 3.44 -0.55 13.82
C LEU A 130 2.62 -1.25 14.91
N GLY A 131 1.35 -1.57 14.66
CA GLY A 131 0.52 -2.34 15.58
C GLY A 131 1.11 -3.72 15.87
N LEU A 132 1.47 -4.47 14.82
CA LEU A 132 2.13 -5.77 14.97
C LEU A 132 3.48 -5.66 15.72
N ALA A 133 4.26 -4.62 15.44
CA ALA A 133 5.51 -4.38 16.14
C ALA A 133 5.29 -4.07 17.63
N ILE A 134 4.23 -3.33 17.99
CA ILE A 134 3.84 -3.06 19.38
C ILE A 134 3.40 -4.34 20.08
N ALA A 135 2.59 -5.19 19.44
CA ALA A 135 2.23 -6.50 19.99
C ALA A 135 3.48 -7.36 20.27
N GLY A 136 4.46 -7.32 19.36
CA GLY A 136 5.76 -7.94 19.55
C GLY A 136 6.57 -7.37 20.71
N ALA A 137 6.63 -6.04 20.85
CA ALA A 137 7.29 -5.39 21.96
C ALA A 137 6.64 -5.76 23.31
N LEU A 138 5.30 -5.87 23.37
CA LEU A 138 4.60 -6.38 24.55
C LEU A 138 5.06 -7.81 24.88
N SER A 139 5.16 -8.68 23.87
CA SER A 139 5.67 -10.05 24.06
C SER A 139 7.14 -10.10 24.48
N LEU A 140 7.96 -9.10 24.14
CA LEU A 140 9.36 -8.97 24.59
C LEU A 140 9.49 -8.42 26.02
N GLY A 141 8.38 -8.07 26.68
CA GLY A 141 8.33 -7.65 28.08
C GLY A 141 8.38 -6.13 28.30
N TYR A 142 8.11 -5.32 27.27
CA TYR A 142 7.96 -3.88 27.46
C TYR A 142 6.66 -3.57 28.22
N ALA A 143 6.79 -2.94 29.39
CA ALA A 143 5.64 -2.67 30.27
C ALA A 143 4.81 -1.46 29.84
N ASN A 144 5.47 -0.38 29.39
CA ASN A 144 4.81 0.87 29.05
C ASN A 144 5.20 1.31 27.63
N ILE A 145 4.24 1.29 26.72
CA ILE A 145 4.41 1.74 25.33
C ILE A 145 3.50 2.94 25.12
N PHE A 146 4.09 4.08 24.78
CA PHE A 146 3.35 5.31 24.50
C PHE A 146 3.22 5.52 23.00
N VAL A 147 1.99 5.76 22.54
CA VAL A 147 1.69 6.02 21.13
C VAL A 147 1.19 7.46 20.99
N THR A 148 1.74 8.20 20.03
CA THR A 148 1.35 9.59 19.75
C THR A 148 0.93 9.73 18.29
N ALA A 149 -0.09 10.54 18.04
CA ALA A 149 -0.60 10.86 16.71
C ALA A 149 -1.15 12.30 16.67
N PRO A 150 -1.14 12.96 15.51
CA PRO A 150 -1.65 14.33 15.37
C PRO A 150 -3.19 14.42 15.49
N SER A 151 -3.90 13.32 15.24
CA SER A 151 -5.35 13.22 15.39
C SER A 151 -5.77 11.83 15.88
N PRO A 152 -6.85 11.69 16.68
CA PRO A 152 -7.30 10.42 17.24
C PRO A 152 -7.63 9.34 16.20
N GLU A 153 -8.22 9.71 15.06
CA GLU A 153 -8.62 8.78 14.01
C GLU A 153 -7.46 7.97 13.42
N ASN A 154 -6.24 8.51 13.47
CA ASN A 154 -5.03 7.84 12.96
C ASN A 154 -4.60 6.63 13.79
N LEU A 155 -5.11 6.50 15.02
CA LEU A 155 -4.75 5.44 15.95
C LEU A 155 -5.63 4.20 15.82
N ARG A 156 -6.81 4.32 15.19
CA ARG A 156 -7.79 3.22 15.12
C ARG A 156 -7.18 1.95 14.52
N THR A 157 -6.62 2.04 13.32
CA THR A 157 -6.00 0.89 12.63
C THR A 157 -4.75 0.40 13.34
N LEU A 158 -4.04 1.24 14.10
CA LEU A 158 -2.88 0.78 14.87
C LEU A 158 -3.34 -0.14 16.01
N PHE A 159 -4.35 0.27 16.77
CA PHE A 159 -4.86 -0.50 17.90
C PHE A 159 -5.71 -1.71 17.51
N GLU A 160 -6.27 -1.76 16.30
CA GLU A 160 -6.90 -2.97 15.77
C GLU A 160 -5.90 -4.14 15.57
N PHE A 161 -4.59 -3.86 15.57
CA PHE A 161 -3.51 -4.82 15.31
C PHE A 161 -2.59 -5.07 16.53
N VAL A 162 -2.96 -4.57 17.71
CA VAL A 162 -2.29 -4.86 19.00
C VAL A 162 -3.06 -5.98 19.70
#